data_AF-A0A953X7H4-F1
#
_entry.id   AF-A0A953X7H4-F1
#
_cell.length_a   1.000
_cell.length_b   1.000
_cell.length_c   1.000
_cell.angle_alpha   90.00
_cell.angle_beta   90.00
_cell.angle_gamma   90.00
#
_symmetry.space_group_name_H-M   'P 1'
#
loop_
_entity.id
_entity.type
_entity.pdbx_description
1 polymer ?
#
loop_
_entity_poly.entity_id
_entity_poly.type
_entity_poly.pdbx_seq_one_letter_code
_entity_poly.pdbx_strand_id
1 'polypeptide(L)'
;MDQKESGGRRGRPRSFDEQEVLQQVQEAFWKGGFEGTSIEDLTSATGLNRPSLYGAFGDKHALYIQTLRQYREATLARGRKILDEAPTLRTGLEDVYRAAIRIYSGHEEGRGCFVSSTAPPEALHDAAVRRELAATNDGLDAMFEARIARAQADGEACTDLPPSEAARIATAVL
;
A
#
# COMPACT_ATOMS: atom_id res chain seq x y z
N MET A 1 -38.57 14.44 37.81
CA MET A 1 -38.47 13.25 36.95
C MET A 1 -37.47 13.58 35.86
N ASP A 2 -36.19 13.69 36.23
CA ASP A 2 -35.21 12.59 36.45
C ASP A 2 -34.70 12.06 35.11
N GLN A 3 -33.45 12.42 34.74
CA GLN A 3 -32.22 11.58 34.82
C GLN A 3 -32.26 10.41 33.80
N LYS A 4 -31.22 10.04 33.03
CA LYS A 4 -29.77 10.28 33.09
C LYS A 4 -29.10 9.78 31.79
N GLU A 5 -27.85 10.21 31.64
CA GLU A 5 -26.84 10.01 30.58
C GLU A 5 -26.43 8.54 30.24
N SER A 6 -25.79 8.34 29.07
CA SER A 6 -24.42 7.79 28.91
C SER A 6 -24.16 7.43 27.41
N GLY A 7 -22.99 7.64 26.80
CA GLY A 7 -21.72 8.18 27.27
C GLY A 7 -20.91 8.70 26.08
N GLY A 8 -20.41 9.93 26.19
CA GLY A 8 -19.44 10.48 25.27
C GLY A 8 -18.12 9.74 25.41
N ARG A 9 -17.56 9.27 24.29
CA ARG A 9 -16.19 8.79 24.22
C ARG A 9 -15.25 9.98 24.49
N ARG A 10 -14.91 10.20 25.77
CA ARG A 10 -13.95 11.21 26.24
C ARG A 10 -12.55 10.82 25.75
N GLY A 11 -12.18 11.35 24.59
CA GLY A 11 -10.79 11.54 24.18
C GLY A 11 -10.61 13.00 23.80
N ARG A 12 -9.52 13.64 24.26
CA ARG A 12 -9.08 14.95 23.75
C ARG A 12 -9.01 14.85 22.21
N PRO A 13 -9.47 15.86 21.45
CA PRO A 13 -9.36 15.83 19.99
C PRO A 13 -7.92 15.49 19.60
N ARG A 14 -7.75 14.51 18.71
CA ARG A 14 -6.43 14.10 18.21
C ARG A 14 -5.78 15.34 17.57
N SER A 15 -4.59 15.70 18.03
CA SER A 15 -3.89 16.92 17.61
C SER A 15 -2.95 16.70 16.43
N PHE A 16 -3.00 15.55 15.79
CA PHE A 16 -2.11 15.12 14.71
C PHE A 16 -2.89 14.56 13.54
N ASP A 17 -2.31 14.61 12.35
CA ASP A 17 -2.85 14.00 11.14
C ASP A 17 -2.50 12.50 11.11
N GLU A 18 -3.52 11.65 11.05
CA GLU A 18 -3.32 10.20 11.07
C GLU A 18 -2.63 9.67 9.80
N GLN A 19 -2.87 10.31 8.64
CA GLN A 19 -2.24 9.90 7.39
C GLN A 19 -0.76 10.26 7.37
N GLU A 20 -0.40 11.42 7.93
CA GLU A 20 1.00 11.84 8.09
C GLU A 20 1.75 10.90 9.05
N VAL A 21 1.14 10.56 10.18
CA VAL A 21 1.72 9.61 11.13
C VAL A 21 1.93 8.24 10.51
N LEU A 22 0.95 7.71 9.76
CA LEU A 22 1.11 6.42 9.07
C LEU A 22 2.22 6.46 7.99
N GLN A 23 2.42 7.59 7.29
CA GLN A 23 3.56 7.73 6.37
C GLN A 23 4.91 7.68 7.10
N GLN A 24 5.04 8.37 8.24
CA GLN A 24 6.26 8.35 9.04
C GLN A 24 6.55 6.95 9.61
N VAL A 25 5.50 6.25 10.08
CA VAL A 25 5.60 4.86 10.52
C VAL A 25 5.98 3.94 9.36
N GLN A 26 5.41 4.15 8.18
CA GLN A 26 5.73 3.38 6.98
C GLN A 26 7.22 3.53 6.65
N GLU A 27 7.78 4.75 6.68
CA GLU A 27 9.21 4.97 6.43
C GLU A 27 10.11 4.24 7.44
N ALA A 28 9.73 4.23 8.73
CA ALA A 28 10.46 3.50 9.75
C ALA A 28 10.47 1.99 9.47
N PHE A 29 9.33 1.40 9.16
CA PHE A 29 9.23 -0.02 8.78
C PHE A 29 9.93 -0.32 7.45
N TRP A 30 9.93 0.61 6.50
CA TRP A 30 10.59 0.41 5.22
C TRP A 30 12.11 0.30 5.37
N LYS A 31 12.67 0.99 6.38
CA LYS A 31 14.10 0.93 6.72
C LYS A 31 14.45 -0.31 7.55
N GLY A 32 13.66 -0.62 8.57
CA GLY A 32 13.98 -1.64 9.58
C GLY A 32 13.31 -3.01 9.36
N GLY A 33 12.33 -3.11 8.47
CA GLY A 33 11.38 -4.23 8.46
C GLY A 33 10.48 -4.22 9.69
N PHE A 34 9.56 -5.19 9.80
CA PHE A 34 8.69 -5.28 10.97
C PHE A 34 9.52 -5.58 12.23
N GLU A 35 10.30 -6.66 12.25
CA GLU A 35 11.08 -7.05 13.43
C GLU A 35 12.15 -6.03 13.84
N GLY A 36 12.84 -5.42 12.87
CA GLY A 36 13.94 -4.49 13.15
C GLY A 36 13.53 -3.09 13.59
N THR A 37 12.23 -2.74 13.53
CA THR A 37 11.74 -1.43 13.98
C THR A 37 11.19 -1.51 15.41
N SER A 38 11.84 -0.85 16.36
CA SER A 38 11.37 -0.78 17.75
C SER A 38 10.22 0.22 17.93
N ILE A 39 9.52 0.15 19.06
CA ILE A 39 8.53 1.18 19.41
C ILE A 39 9.20 2.53 19.67
N GLU A 40 10.43 2.54 20.17
CA GLU A 40 11.25 3.74 20.33
C GLU A 40 11.49 4.41 18.97
N ASP A 41 11.80 3.63 17.92
CA ASP A 41 11.97 4.12 16.55
C ASP A 41 10.67 4.73 16.03
N LEU A 42 9.52 4.07 16.24
CA LEU A 42 8.21 4.57 15.82
C LEU A 42 7.82 5.87 16.53
N THR A 43 8.06 5.95 17.84
CA THR A 43 7.81 7.19 18.60
C THR A 43 8.75 8.31 18.18
N SER A 44 10.00 7.99 17.83
CA SER A 44 10.97 8.97 17.33
C SER A 44 10.61 9.48 15.94
N ALA A 45 10.15 8.59 15.06
CA ALA A 45 9.73 8.93 13.70
C ALA A 45 8.47 9.80 13.68
N THR A 46 7.54 9.56 14.61
CA THR A 46 6.23 10.22 14.63
C THR A 46 6.14 11.44 15.56
N GLY A 47 7.10 11.59 16.48
CA GLY A 47 7.04 12.58 17.56
C GLY A 47 5.94 12.30 18.60
N LEU A 48 5.20 11.19 18.48
CA LEU A 48 4.16 10.80 19.42
C LEU A 48 4.77 9.97 20.55
N ASN A 49 4.25 10.15 21.77
CA ASN A 49 4.55 9.21 22.84
C ASN A 49 3.83 7.86 22.62
N ARG A 50 4.35 6.79 23.24
CA ARG A 50 3.82 5.43 23.13
C ARG A 50 2.31 5.33 23.43
N PRO A 51 1.76 5.91 24.52
CA PRO A 51 0.32 5.90 24.76
C PRO A 51 -0.52 6.56 23.66
N SER A 52 -0.08 7.68 23.11
CA SER A 52 -0.78 8.37 22.02
C SER A 52 -0.77 7.54 20.74
N LEU A 53 0.39 6.99 20.37
CA LEU A 53 0.54 6.17 19.18
C LEU A 53 -0.34 4.91 19.27
N TYR A 54 -0.21 4.16 20.37
CA TYR A 54 -0.98 2.93 20.52
C TYR A 54 -2.47 3.15 20.79
N GLY A 55 -2.82 4.20 21.53
CA GLY A 55 -4.22 4.60 21.69
C GLY A 55 -4.88 5.04 20.38
N ALA A 56 -4.08 5.44 19.38
CA ALA A 56 -4.59 5.84 18.08
C ALA A 56 -4.67 4.69 17.08
N PHE A 57 -3.62 3.88 17.00
CA PHE A 57 -3.42 2.93 15.91
C PHE A 57 -3.38 1.46 16.34
N GLY A 58 -3.50 1.16 17.64
CA GLY A 58 -3.41 -0.20 18.17
C GLY A 58 -2.00 -0.53 18.67
N ASP A 59 -1.43 -1.66 18.29
CA ASP A 59 -0.06 -2.02 18.61
C ASP A 59 0.86 -1.89 17.38
N LYS A 60 2.13 -2.29 17.54
CA LYS A 60 3.11 -2.30 16.43
C LYS A 60 2.62 -3.14 15.24
N HIS A 61 1.93 -4.24 15.51
CA HIS A 61 1.37 -5.12 14.47
C HIS A 61 0.23 -4.44 13.71
N ALA A 62 -0.73 -3.86 14.43
CA ALA A 62 -1.82 -3.11 13.84
C ALA A 62 -1.33 -1.90 13.02
N LEU A 63 -0.28 -1.22 13.48
CA LEU A 63 0.40 -0.15 12.73
C LEU A 63 0.98 -0.68 11.42
N TYR A 64 1.71 -1.80 11.47
CA TYR A 64 2.32 -2.39 10.29
C TYR A 64 1.28 -2.82 9.24
N ILE A 65 0.18 -3.46 9.66
CA ILE A 65 -0.91 -3.81 8.75
C ILE A 65 -1.55 -2.56 8.12
N GLN A 66 -1.74 -1.50 8.89
CA GLN A 66 -2.30 -0.24 8.37
C GLN A 66 -1.37 0.43 7.36
N THR A 67 -0.06 0.42 7.57
CA THR A 67 0.89 1.00 6.61
C THR A 67 1.00 0.16 5.34
N LEU A 68 0.99 -1.18 5.43
CA LEU A 68 0.92 -2.05 4.25
C LEU A 68 -0.32 -1.74 3.41
N ARG A 69 -1.48 -1.61 4.07
CA ARG A 69 -2.74 -1.27 3.41
C ARG A 69 -2.72 0.10 2.77
N GLN A 70 -2.25 1.12 3.49
CA GLN A 70 -2.16 2.50 2.99
C GLN A 70 -1.24 2.57 1.76
N TYR A 71 -0.09 1.92 1.82
CA TYR A 71 0.85 1.86 0.70
C TYR A 71 0.23 1.20 -0.52
N ARG A 72 -0.43 0.04 -0.33
CA ARG A 72 -1.13 -0.69 -1.39
C ARG A 72 -2.18 0.20 -2.04
N GLU A 73 -3.06 0.82 -1.25
CA GLU A 73 -4.14 1.66 -1.78
C GLU A 73 -3.61 2.85 -2.58
N ALA A 74 -2.58 3.53 -2.06
CA ALA A 74 -1.92 4.64 -2.77
C ALA A 74 -1.26 4.18 -4.08
N THR A 75 -0.63 2.99 -4.07
CA THR A 75 0.04 2.43 -5.25
C THR A 75 -0.96 2.03 -6.33
N LEU A 76 -2.03 1.33 -5.96
CA LEU A 76 -3.09 0.94 -6.89
C LEU A 76 -3.86 2.16 -7.43
N ALA A 77 -4.06 3.20 -6.62
CA ALA A 77 -4.68 4.44 -7.08
C ALA A 77 -3.81 5.14 -8.14
N ARG A 78 -2.50 5.26 -7.90
CA ARG A 78 -1.56 5.83 -8.87
C ARG A 78 -1.47 5.01 -10.15
N GLY A 79 -1.34 3.69 -10.05
CA GLY A 79 -1.25 2.81 -11.22
C GLY A 79 -2.51 2.86 -12.07
N ARG A 80 -3.70 2.82 -11.45
CA ARG A 80 -4.99 2.98 -12.16
C ARG A 80 -5.05 4.31 -12.89
N LYS A 81 -4.69 5.40 -12.22
CA LYS A 81 -4.66 6.74 -12.83
C LYS A 81 -3.78 6.76 -14.08
N ILE A 82 -2.55 6.23 -14.00
CA ILE A 82 -1.62 6.16 -15.14
C ILE A 82 -2.24 5.38 -16.30
N LEU A 83 -2.79 4.20 -16.03
CA LEU A 83 -3.36 3.33 -17.05
C LEU A 83 -4.65 3.89 -17.68
N ASP A 84 -5.47 4.57 -16.87
CA ASP A 84 -6.76 5.13 -17.29
C ASP A 84 -6.61 6.41 -18.10
N GLU A 85 -5.68 7.30 -17.73
CA GLU A 85 -5.44 8.56 -18.42
C GLU A 85 -4.59 8.41 -19.70
N ALA A 86 -3.93 7.27 -19.88
CA ALA A 86 -3.09 7.03 -21.05
C ALA A 86 -3.94 6.83 -22.33
N PRO A 87 -3.56 7.47 -23.45
CA PRO A 87 -4.31 7.41 -24.71
C PRO A 87 -4.31 6.02 -25.35
N THR A 88 -3.26 5.23 -25.10
CA THR A 88 -3.12 3.87 -25.60
C THR A 88 -2.67 2.90 -24.52
N LEU A 89 -2.92 1.60 -24.70
CA LEU A 89 -2.47 0.52 -23.82
C LEU A 89 -0.96 0.54 -23.76
N ARG A 90 -0.29 0.68 -24.92
CA ARG A 90 1.16 0.79 -25.00
C ARG A 90 1.69 1.91 -24.12
N THR A 91 1.21 3.13 -24.29
CA THR A 91 1.67 4.28 -23.49
C THR A 91 1.36 4.09 -22.00
N GLY A 92 0.19 3.54 -21.67
CA GLY A 92 -0.17 3.27 -20.27
C GLY A 92 0.76 2.26 -19.61
N LEU A 93 1.07 1.17 -20.31
CA LEU A 93 2.03 0.17 -19.82
C LEU A 93 3.43 0.77 -19.68
N GLU A 94 3.92 1.50 -20.69
CA GLU A 94 5.23 2.16 -20.65
C GLU A 94 5.34 3.12 -19.45
N ASP A 95 4.31 3.93 -19.18
CA ASP A 95 4.29 4.87 -18.08
C ASP A 95 4.21 4.18 -16.72
N VAL A 96 3.41 3.11 -16.59
CA VAL A 96 3.29 2.37 -15.32
C VAL A 96 4.60 1.65 -15.00
N TYR A 97 5.26 1.04 -16.00
CA TYR A 97 6.57 0.41 -15.81
C TYR A 97 7.66 1.43 -15.53
N ARG A 98 7.61 2.62 -16.15
CA ARG A 98 8.54 3.70 -15.82
C ARG A 98 8.35 4.19 -14.38
N ALA A 99 7.11 4.27 -13.91
CA ALA A 99 6.81 4.59 -12.51
C ALA A 99 7.34 3.50 -11.57
N ALA A 100 7.14 2.22 -11.91
CA ALA A 100 7.70 1.10 -11.17
C ALA A 100 9.23 1.14 -11.12
N ILE A 101 9.90 1.33 -12.25
CA ILE A 101 11.36 1.47 -12.33
C ILE A 101 11.85 2.58 -11.37
N ARG A 102 11.19 3.74 -11.32
CA ARG A 102 11.56 4.79 -10.37
C ARG A 102 11.43 4.36 -8.90
N ILE A 103 10.44 3.53 -8.57
CA ILE A 103 10.28 2.98 -7.22
C ILE A 103 11.45 2.04 -6.86
N TYR A 104 11.88 1.21 -7.80
CA TYR A 104 12.94 0.22 -7.57
C TYR A 104 14.37 0.76 -7.75
N SER A 105 14.57 1.75 -8.63
CA SER A 105 15.89 2.22 -9.04
C SER A 105 16.13 3.72 -8.81
N GLY A 106 15.22 4.41 -8.11
CA GLY A 106 15.33 5.84 -7.83
C GLY A 106 16.56 6.19 -6.97
N HIS A 107 17.29 7.22 -7.39
CA HIS A 107 18.46 7.76 -6.70
C HIS A 107 18.06 8.52 -5.43
N GLU A 108 17.88 7.78 -4.35
CA GLU A 108 18.37 8.19 -3.03
C GLU A 108 18.48 6.98 -2.10
N GLU A 109 17.58 5.99 -2.21
CA GLU A 109 17.74 4.71 -1.50
C GLU A 109 17.16 3.47 -2.23
N GLY A 110 16.57 3.59 -3.43
CA GLY A 110 16.15 2.45 -4.27
C GLY A 110 15.45 1.30 -3.52
N ARG A 111 14.59 1.59 -2.54
CA ARG A 111 14.14 0.62 -1.52
C ARG A 111 13.14 -0.44 -2.04
N GLY A 112 12.82 -0.38 -3.33
CA GLY A 112 11.79 -1.20 -3.95
C GLY A 112 10.40 -0.96 -3.40
N CYS A 113 9.43 -1.80 -3.77
CA CYS A 113 8.07 -1.74 -3.23
C CYS A 113 8.06 -2.02 -1.72
N PHE A 114 7.44 -1.15 -0.89
CA PHE A 114 7.37 -1.34 0.57
C PHE A 114 6.81 -2.73 0.95
N VAL A 115 5.69 -3.12 0.34
CA VAL A 115 5.04 -4.41 0.59
C VAL A 115 5.96 -5.56 0.20
N SER A 116 6.51 -5.55 -1.01
CA SER A 116 7.38 -6.64 -1.49
C SER A 116 8.71 -6.73 -0.73
N SER A 117 9.24 -5.59 -0.26
CA SER A 117 10.51 -5.54 0.46
C SER A 117 10.41 -5.94 1.93
N THR A 118 9.25 -5.76 2.58
CA THR A 118 9.11 -5.95 4.03
C THR A 118 8.14 -7.05 4.46
N ALA A 119 7.09 -7.32 3.68
CA ALA A 119 6.03 -8.27 4.05
C ALA A 119 6.42 -9.76 3.92
N PRO A 120 7.21 -10.22 2.92
CA PRO A 120 7.48 -11.64 2.73
C PRO A 120 8.02 -12.41 3.94
N PRO A 121 9.02 -11.93 4.72
CA PRO A 121 9.50 -12.68 5.88
C PRO A 121 8.41 -12.85 6.95
N GLU A 122 7.61 -11.81 7.18
CA GLU A 122 6.53 -11.84 8.18
C GLU A 122 5.35 -12.70 7.72
N ALA A 123 5.06 -12.69 6.42
CA ALA A 123 4.02 -13.49 5.80
C ALA A 123 4.22 -15.00 6.02
N LEU A 124 5.43 -15.49 6.31
CA LEU A 124 5.63 -16.90 6.64
C LEU A 124 4.91 -17.31 7.93
N HIS A 125 4.76 -16.38 8.88
CA HIS A 125 4.28 -16.66 10.23
C HIS A 125 2.98 -15.91 10.56
N ASP A 126 2.67 -14.84 9.83
CA ASP A 126 1.54 -13.96 10.10
C ASP A 126 0.46 -14.00 9.01
N ALA A 127 -0.74 -14.45 9.38
CA ALA A 127 -1.87 -14.55 8.45
C ALA A 127 -2.44 -13.20 8.01
N ALA A 128 -2.33 -12.15 8.83
CA ALA A 128 -2.77 -10.81 8.45
C ALA A 128 -1.81 -10.20 7.43
N VAL A 129 -0.51 -10.35 7.62
CA VAL A 129 0.49 -9.87 6.64
C VAL A 129 0.36 -10.63 5.31
N ARG A 130 0.15 -11.97 5.35
CA ARG A 130 -0.16 -12.75 4.13
C ARG A 130 -1.35 -12.21 3.36
N ARG A 131 -2.42 -11.82 4.05
CA ARG A 131 -3.61 -11.26 3.41
C ARG A 131 -3.33 -9.92 2.74
N GLU A 132 -2.56 -9.04 3.37
CA GLU A 132 -2.22 -7.75 2.75
C GLU A 132 -1.28 -7.93 1.54
N LEU A 133 -0.34 -8.90 1.59
CA LEU A 133 0.49 -9.25 0.44
C LEU A 133 -0.35 -9.82 -0.72
N ALA A 134 -1.23 -10.79 -0.45
CA ALA A 134 -2.13 -11.36 -1.45
C ALA A 134 -3.04 -10.28 -2.06
N ALA A 135 -3.64 -9.44 -1.21
CA ALA A 135 -4.52 -8.37 -1.67
C ALA A 135 -3.78 -7.26 -2.44
N THR A 136 -2.45 -7.15 -2.30
CA THR A 136 -1.62 -6.28 -3.13
C THR A 136 -1.46 -6.87 -4.53
N ASN A 137 -1.13 -8.16 -4.63
CA ASN A 137 -1.00 -8.86 -5.91
C ASN A 137 -2.33 -8.91 -6.66
N ASP A 138 -3.42 -9.29 -5.99
CA ASP A 138 -4.76 -9.34 -6.57
C ASP A 138 -5.19 -7.95 -7.09
N GLY A 139 -4.81 -6.89 -6.36
CA GLY A 139 -5.11 -5.52 -6.76
C GLY A 139 -4.35 -5.08 -8.00
N LEU A 140 -3.07 -5.47 -8.13
CA LEU A 140 -2.25 -5.19 -9.30
C LEU A 140 -2.79 -5.95 -10.53
N ASP A 141 -3.09 -7.24 -10.37
CA ASP A 141 -3.69 -8.07 -11.42
C ASP A 141 -5.01 -7.47 -11.91
N ALA A 142 -5.92 -7.12 -11.00
CA ALA A 142 -7.21 -6.53 -11.35
C ALA A 142 -7.05 -5.18 -12.08
N MET A 143 -6.05 -4.38 -11.70
CA MET A 143 -5.75 -3.10 -12.34
C MET A 143 -5.28 -3.29 -13.81
N PHE A 144 -4.37 -4.22 -14.07
CA PHE A 144 -3.94 -4.53 -15.44
C PHE A 144 -5.04 -5.20 -16.25
N GLU A 145 -5.78 -6.14 -15.64
CA GLU A 145 -6.88 -6.86 -16.28
C GLU A 145 -7.94 -5.89 -16.80
N ALA A 146 -8.37 -4.93 -15.97
CA ALA A 146 -9.33 -3.93 -16.37
C ALA A 146 -8.86 -3.11 -17.58
N ARG A 147 -7.59 -2.69 -17.60
CA ARG A 147 -7.04 -1.89 -18.70
C ARG A 147 -6.85 -2.69 -19.98
N ILE A 148 -6.43 -3.95 -19.88
CA ILE A 148 -6.23 -4.85 -21.02
C ILE A 148 -7.58 -5.25 -21.61
N ALA A 149 -8.58 -5.55 -20.77
CA ALA A 149 -9.93 -5.85 -21.23
C ALA A 149 -10.53 -4.69 -22.02
N ARG A 150 -10.35 -3.45 -21.53
CA ARG A 150 -10.74 -2.23 -22.27
C ARG A 150 -10.02 -2.14 -23.62
N ALA A 151 -8.71 -2.34 -23.65
CA ALA A 151 -7.92 -2.31 -24.89
C ALA A 151 -8.38 -3.36 -25.91
N GLN A 152 -8.72 -4.57 -25.47
CA GLN A 152 -9.24 -5.63 -26.35
C GLN A 152 -10.62 -5.24 -26.92
N ALA A 153 -11.52 -4.72 -26.09
CA ALA A 153 -12.83 -4.25 -26.54
C ALA A 153 -12.72 -3.10 -27.55
N ASP A 154 -11.74 -2.22 -27.38
CA ASP A 154 -11.46 -1.09 -28.27
C ASP A 154 -10.67 -1.50 -29.54
N GLY A 155 -10.30 -2.78 -29.69
CA GLY A 155 -9.51 -3.28 -30.83
C GLY A 155 -8.04 -2.84 -30.82
N GLU A 156 -7.54 -2.38 -29.69
CA GLU A 156 -6.19 -1.85 -29.48
C GLU A 156 -5.16 -2.94 -29.10
N ALA A 157 -5.57 -3.98 -28.37
CA ALA A 157 -4.65 -4.98 -27.86
C ALA A 157 -4.22 -6.02 -28.91
N CYS A 158 -2.93 -6.38 -28.92
CA CYS A 158 -2.35 -7.32 -29.89
C CYS A 158 -2.34 -8.80 -29.44
N THR A 159 -3.11 -9.18 -28.41
CA THR A 159 -3.10 -10.55 -27.86
C THR A 159 -4.49 -11.14 -27.77
N ASP A 160 -4.59 -12.43 -28.12
CA ASP A 160 -5.80 -13.25 -27.99
C ASP A 160 -5.93 -13.92 -26.61
N LEU A 161 -4.97 -13.69 -25.71
CA LEU A 161 -5.04 -14.22 -24.35
C LEU A 161 -6.25 -13.63 -23.61
N PRO A 162 -6.86 -14.39 -22.68
CA PRO A 162 -7.83 -13.83 -21.75
C PRO A 162 -7.20 -12.63 -21.00
N PRO A 163 -7.93 -11.52 -20.76
CA PRO A 163 -7.42 -10.35 -20.05
C PRO A 163 -6.71 -10.68 -18.74
N SER A 164 -7.24 -11.63 -17.97
CA SER A 164 -6.69 -12.06 -16.70
C SER A 164 -5.33 -12.76 -16.83
N GLU A 165 -5.09 -13.52 -17.90
CA GLU A 165 -3.81 -14.18 -18.15
C GLU A 165 -2.76 -13.17 -18.63
N ALA A 166 -3.15 -12.28 -19.55
CA ALA A 166 -2.28 -11.20 -19.99
C ALA A 166 -1.92 -10.24 -18.83
N ALA A 167 -2.87 -9.96 -17.94
CA ALA A 167 -2.65 -9.15 -16.75
C ALA A 167 -1.63 -9.76 -15.80
N ARG A 168 -1.71 -11.06 -15.51
CA ARG A 168 -0.72 -11.74 -14.65
C ARG A 168 0.69 -11.65 -15.21
N ILE A 169 0.84 -11.77 -16.54
CA ILE A 169 2.15 -11.59 -17.20
C ILE A 169 2.63 -10.15 -17.04
N ALA A 170 1.76 -9.16 -17.24
CA ALA A 170 2.10 -7.75 -17.07
C ALA A 170 2.50 -7.43 -15.61
N THR A 171 1.72 -7.91 -14.64
CA THR A 171 2.02 -7.75 -13.21
C THR A 171 3.35 -8.41 -12.83
N ALA A 172 3.66 -9.60 -13.37
CA ALA A 172 4.89 -10.32 -13.03
C ALA A 172 6.19 -9.61 -13.45
N VAL A 173 6.11 -8.57 -14.29
CA VAL A 173 7.24 -7.75 -14.72
C VAL A 173 7.49 -6.55 -13.78
N LEU A 174 6.56 -6.25 -12.86
CA LEU A 174 6.72 -5.25 -11.80
C LEU A 174 7.62 -5.73 -10.66
#